data_AF-A0A3M1R181-F1
#
_entry.id   AF-A0A3M1R181-F1
#
_cell.length_a   1.000
_cell.length_b   1.000
_cell.length_c   1.000
_cell.angle_alpha   90.00
_cell.angle_beta   90.00
_cell.angle_gamma   90.00
#
_symmetry.space_group_name_H-M   'P 1'
#
loop_
_entity.id
_entity.type
_entity.pdbx_description
1 polymer ?
#
loop_
_entity_poly.entity_id
_entity_poly.type
_entity_poly.pdbx_seq_one_letter_code
_entity_poly.pdbx_strand_id
1 'polypeptide(L)'
;MRGRNAASRGLWCKLPARRSPVVNVPRFIRRLFRAPYDGLRNLRAVEEGVLYRCGQPAPGDLRNLIEQLKLRTVIALRGSRDASDPDEWERAEKAVCDEHGVRFVSLPCNHKNPPTPEQVARFLDLVTDPERTPALVHCRIGQQRTGMFCALYRVHVQGVDPDEALREMDEFGFDSRNRRHRRLLDKYREYAARRPVAAS
;
A
#
# COMPACT_ATOMS: atom_id res chain seq x y z
N MET A 1 5.18 47.68 16.70
CA MET A 1 4.34 47.15 15.60
C MET A 1 5.19 46.23 14.73
N ARG A 2 4.71 44.99 14.50
CA ARG A 2 5.15 43.94 13.53
C ARG A 2 6.61 43.46 13.70
N GLY A 3 6.93 42.19 13.93
CA GLY A 3 6.21 40.94 13.72
C GLY A 3 7.25 39.92 13.24
N ARG A 4 7.61 38.98 14.11
CA ARG A 4 8.54 37.86 13.84
C ARG A 4 8.05 37.04 12.65
N ASN A 5 8.96 36.54 11.81
CA ASN A 5 8.70 35.31 11.07
C ASN A 5 9.93 34.41 11.09
N ALA A 6 9.87 33.43 12.00
CA ALA A 6 10.74 32.28 12.03
C ALA A 6 10.26 31.30 10.95
N ALA A 7 11.09 31.04 9.94
CA ALA A 7 10.88 29.93 9.04
C ALA A 7 11.24 28.63 9.78
N SER A 8 10.20 27.91 10.20
CA SER A 8 10.26 26.56 10.74
C SER A 8 10.83 25.60 9.69
N ARG A 9 12.11 25.23 9.86
CA ARG A 9 12.70 24.07 9.19
C ARG A 9 11.98 22.82 9.70
N GLY A 10 11.18 22.21 8.83
CA GLY A 10 10.35 21.05 9.12
C GLY A 10 11.13 19.90 9.77
N LEU A 11 10.55 19.38 10.85
CA LEU A 11 10.95 18.17 11.55
C LEU A 11 10.86 16.95 10.62
N TRP A 12 11.91 16.68 9.84
CA TRP A 12 12.18 15.36 9.26
C TRP A 12 13.53 14.83 9.77
N CYS A 13 13.89 15.22 10.99
CA CYS A 13 15.08 14.73 11.67
C CYS A 13 14.67 13.71 12.73
N LYS A 14 15.12 12.45 12.52
CA LYS A 14 15.18 11.34 13.48
C LYS A 14 13.88 10.55 13.70
N LEU A 15 13.42 9.84 12.68
CA LEU A 15 12.88 8.50 12.93
C LEU A 15 14.01 7.50 12.64
N PRO A 16 14.45 6.67 13.61
CA PRO A 16 15.35 5.58 13.27
C PRO A 16 14.64 4.73 12.22
N ALA A 17 15.35 4.35 11.15
CA ALA A 17 14.88 3.29 10.28
C ALA A 17 14.43 2.15 11.20
N ARG A 18 13.14 1.82 11.22
CA ARG A 18 12.68 0.59 11.86
C ARG A 18 13.28 -0.53 11.03
N ARG A 19 14.50 -0.94 11.37
CA ARG A 19 14.98 -2.28 11.06
C ARG A 19 14.08 -3.17 11.89
N SER A 20 12.90 -3.51 11.37
CA SER A 20 12.22 -4.72 11.80
C SER A 20 13.30 -5.80 11.74
N PRO A 21 13.58 -6.53 12.83
CA PRO A 21 14.50 -7.65 12.73
C PRO A 21 13.95 -8.49 11.58
N VAL A 22 14.79 -8.72 10.57
CA VAL A 22 14.44 -9.64 9.49
C VAL A 22 14.31 -10.98 10.20
N VAL A 23 13.12 -11.28 10.72
CA VAL A 23 12.83 -12.57 11.32
C VAL A 23 12.90 -13.49 10.13
N ASN A 24 14.06 -14.11 9.96
CA ASN A 24 14.32 -15.04 8.88
C ASN A 24 13.59 -16.33 9.26
N VAL A 25 12.26 -16.28 9.16
CA VAL A 25 11.39 -17.42 9.41
C VAL A 25 11.68 -18.42 8.30
N PRO A 26 12.22 -19.60 8.63
CA PRO A 26 12.54 -20.62 7.63
C PRO A 26 11.34 -20.89 6.72
N ARG A 27 11.58 -21.08 5.42
CA ARG A 27 10.53 -21.25 4.40
C ARG A 27 9.46 -22.29 4.76
N PHE A 28 9.81 -23.30 5.55
CA PHE A 28 8.89 -24.35 6.00
C PHE A 28 7.93 -23.88 7.11
N ILE A 29 8.35 -22.98 8.01
CA ILE A 29 7.48 -22.41 9.04
C ILE A 29 6.49 -21.41 8.41
N ARG A 30 6.93 -20.64 7.41
CA ARG A 30 6.07 -19.83 6.53
C ARG A 30 4.98 -20.64 5.82
N ARG A 31 5.19 -21.94 5.63
CA ARG A 31 4.22 -22.86 5.00
C ARG A 31 3.18 -23.37 6.00
N LEU A 32 3.51 -23.41 7.29
CA LEU A 32 2.61 -23.89 8.36
C LEU A 32 1.48 -22.91 8.68
N PHE A 33 1.71 -21.60 8.52
CA PHE A 33 0.70 -20.54 8.70
C PHE A 33 0.03 -20.12 7.39
N ARG A 34 0.29 -20.84 6.29
CA ARG A 34 -0.30 -20.55 4.99
C ARG A 34 -1.69 -21.18 4.94
N ALA A 35 -2.63 -20.59 5.68
CA ALA A 35 -4.04 -20.76 5.33
C ALA A 35 -4.18 -20.31 3.86
N PRO A 36 -4.65 -21.17 2.94
CA PRO A 36 -4.99 -20.71 1.62
C PRO A 36 -6.16 -19.76 1.80
N TYR A 37 -5.87 -18.46 1.83
CA TYR A 37 -6.93 -17.47 1.75
C TYR A 37 -7.69 -17.73 0.45
N ASP A 38 -8.94 -18.06 0.68
CA ASP A 38 -9.99 -18.54 -0.19
C ASP A 38 -10.33 -17.52 -1.27
N GLY A 39 -9.87 -17.78 -2.50
CA GLY A 39 -10.43 -17.20 -3.73
C GLY A 39 -10.07 -15.74 -4.05
N LEU A 40 -9.59 -14.95 -3.08
CA LEU A 40 -9.27 -13.54 -3.32
C LEU A 40 -7.94 -13.37 -4.06
N ARG A 41 -7.98 -12.77 -5.25
CA ARG A 41 -6.81 -12.63 -6.13
C ARG A 41 -5.68 -11.89 -5.42
N ASN A 42 -4.47 -12.44 -5.45
CA ASN A 42 -3.24 -11.81 -4.96
C ASN A 42 -3.27 -11.37 -3.47
N LEU A 43 -4.07 -12.03 -2.63
CA LEU A 43 -4.06 -11.76 -1.19
C LEU A 43 -2.76 -12.26 -0.54
N ARG A 44 -1.99 -11.37 0.10
CA ARG A 44 -0.78 -11.71 0.87
C ARG A 44 -0.43 -10.63 1.90
N ALA A 45 0.28 -11.02 2.95
CA ALA A 45 1.00 -10.07 3.79
C ALA A 45 2.23 -9.52 3.04
N VAL A 46 2.40 -8.19 3.07
CA VAL A 46 3.63 -7.49 2.70
C VAL A 46 4.53 -7.40 3.93
N GLU A 47 3.94 -7.04 5.07
CA GLU A 47 4.52 -7.17 6.41
C GLU A 47 3.41 -7.63 7.35
N GLU A 48 3.62 -8.76 8.03
CA GLU A 48 2.64 -9.36 8.93
C GLU A 48 2.29 -8.39 10.07
N GLY A 49 1.00 -8.22 10.33
CA GLY A 49 0.50 -7.27 11.34
C GLY A 49 0.61 -5.79 10.95
N VAL A 50 1.14 -5.46 9.77
CA VAL A 50 1.32 -4.06 9.34
C VAL A 50 0.62 -3.77 8.03
N LEU A 51 0.96 -4.49 6.96
CA LEU A 51 0.46 -4.22 5.62
C LEU A 51 0.13 -5.51 4.88
N TYR A 52 -1.11 -5.60 4.42
CA TYR A 52 -1.63 -6.66 3.56
C TYR A 52 -2.01 -6.09 2.19
N ARG A 53 -2.00 -6.94 1.18
CA ARG A 53 -2.36 -6.60 -0.21
C ARG A 53 -3.38 -7.57 -0.76
N CYS A 54 -4.24 -7.13 -1.68
CA CYS A 54 -5.09 -8.01 -2.49
C CYS A 54 -5.59 -7.35 -3.79
N GLY A 55 -6.29 -8.12 -4.61
CA GLY A 55 -7.26 -7.63 -5.60
C GLY A 55 -8.55 -7.19 -4.93
N GLN A 56 -9.47 -6.61 -5.68
CA GLN A 56 -10.64 -5.97 -5.08
C GLN A 56 -11.54 -7.03 -4.43
N PRO A 57 -11.79 -6.94 -3.11
CA PRO A 57 -12.66 -7.87 -2.42
C PRO A 57 -14.13 -7.61 -2.75
N ALA A 58 -14.95 -8.65 -2.66
CA ALA A 58 -16.39 -8.44 -2.50
C ALA A 58 -16.68 -7.93 -1.07
N PRO A 59 -17.81 -7.24 -0.82
CA PRO A 59 -18.15 -6.74 0.51
C PRO A 59 -18.13 -7.80 1.62
N GLY A 60 -18.61 -9.02 1.33
CA GLY A 60 -18.56 -10.15 2.27
C GLY A 60 -17.14 -10.60 2.61
N ASP A 61 -16.26 -10.66 1.61
CA ASP A 61 -14.86 -11.02 1.84
C ASP A 61 -14.12 -9.93 2.60
N LEU A 62 -14.40 -8.66 2.31
CA LEU A 62 -13.81 -7.52 3.01
C LEU A 62 -14.15 -7.56 4.50
N ARG A 63 -15.40 -7.87 4.84
CA ARG A 63 -15.83 -8.09 6.23
C ARG A 63 -14.99 -9.16 6.92
N ASN A 64 -14.85 -10.32 6.28
CA ASN A 64 -14.05 -11.42 6.82
C ASN A 64 -12.59 -11.01 7.03
N LEU A 65 -12.00 -10.28 6.07
CA LEU A 65 -10.62 -9.79 6.18
C LEU A 65 -10.44 -8.79 7.32
N ILE A 66 -11.40 -7.86 7.50
CA ILE A 66 -11.40 -6.92 8.61
C ILE A 66 -11.38 -7.66 9.95
N GLU A 67 -12.28 -8.64 10.12
CA GLU A 67 -12.42 -9.37 11.38
C GLU A 67 -11.22 -10.29 11.66
N GLN A 68 -10.68 -10.97 10.65
CA GLN A 68 -9.58 -11.91 10.80
C GLN A 68 -8.23 -11.21 11.00
N LEU A 69 -7.95 -10.19 10.20
CA LEU A 69 -6.67 -9.47 10.22
C LEU A 69 -6.68 -8.28 11.20
N LYS A 70 -7.82 -7.99 11.82
CA LYS A 70 -8.05 -6.84 12.72
C LYS A 70 -7.63 -5.53 12.05
N LEU A 71 -8.07 -5.36 10.79
CA LEU A 71 -7.69 -4.21 9.98
C LEU A 71 -8.16 -2.91 10.62
N ARG A 72 -7.31 -1.89 10.57
CA ARG A 72 -7.65 -0.52 10.98
C ARG A 72 -7.89 0.41 9.79
N THR A 73 -7.26 0.11 8.66
CA THR A 73 -7.38 0.90 7.44
C THR A 73 -7.53 0.01 6.21
N VAL A 74 -8.43 0.38 5.31
CA VAL A 74 -8.56 -0.18 3.95
C VAL A 74 -8.24 0.93 2.96
N ILE A 75 -7.29 0.68 2.07
CA ILE A 75 -6.77 1.63 1.08
C ILE A 75 -7.16 1.16 -0.32
N ALA A 76 -8.13 1.84 -0.92
CA ALA A 76 -8.60 1.57 -2.26
C ALA A 76 -7.81 2.39 -3.28
N LEU A 77 -7.03 1.71 -4.14
CA LEU A 77 -6.32 2.34 -5.26
C LEU A 77 -7.18 2.43 -6.53
N ARG A 78 -8.37 1.82 -6.48
CA ARG A 78 -9.46 2.01 -7.45
C ARG A 78 -10.34 3.13 -6.91
N GLY A 79 -10.75 4.00 -7.82
CA GLY A 79 -11.72 5.05 -7.56
C GLY A 79 -11.90 5.89 -8.81
N SER A 80 -12.97 6.66 -8.85
CA SER A 80 -13.12 7.72 -9.83
C SER A 80 -12.02 8.77 -9.59
N ARG A 81 -11.76 9.66 -10.55
CA ARG A 81 -10.77 10.73 -10.34
C ARG A 81 -11.16 11.67 -9.19
N ASP A 82 -12.41 11.61 -8.74
CA ASP A 82 -13.01 12.49 -7.76
C ASP A 82 -13.64 11.67 -6.62
N ALA A 83 -13.13 11.83 -5.40
CA ALA A 83 -13.70 11.17 -4.23
C ALA A 83 -15.15 11.59 -3.93
N SER A 84 -15.64 12.69 -4.54
CA SER A 84 -17.04 13.12 -4.44
C SER A 84 -18.00 12.33 -5.34
N ASP A 85 -17.49 11.52 -6.26
CA ASP A 85 -18.28 10.63 -7.13
C ASP A 85 -17.76 9.18 -7.08
N PRO A 86 -17.96 8.47 -5.96
CA PRO A 86 -17.53 7.07 -5.82
C PRO A 86 -18.43 6.15 -6.63
N ASP A 87 -17.86 5.11 -7.24
CA ASP A 87 -18.67 4.07 -7.89
C ASP A 87 -19.42 3.20 -6.87
N GLU A 88 -20.40 2.41 -7.33
CA GLU A 88 -21.22 1.57 -6.44
C GLU A 88 -20.39 0.60 -5.59
N TRP A 89 -19.28 0.11 -6.13
CA TRP A 89 -18.41 -0.82 -5.43
C TRP A 89 -17.64 -0.12 -4.31
N GLU A 90 -17.10 1.07 -4.58
CA GLU A 90 -16.44 1.90 -3.58
C GLU A 90 -17.41 2.29 -2.45
N ARG A 91 -18.67 2.59 -2.78
CA ARG A 91 -19.72 2.83 -1.76
C ARG A 91 -19.97 1.59 -0.88
N ALA A 92 -20.03 0.40 -1.49
CA ALA A 92 -20.23 -0.84 -0.75
C ALA A 92 -19.02 -1.18 0.16
N GLU A 93 -17.79 -1.01 -0.34
CA GLU A 93 -16.57 -1.21 0.45
C GLU A 93 -16.51 -0.23 1.63
N LYS A 94 -16.85 1.04 1.39
CA LYS A 94 -16.92 2.06 2.44
C LYS A 94 -17.96 1.71 3.50
N ALA A 95 -19.17 1.27 3.10
CA ALA A 95 -20.23 0.90 4.03
C ALA A 95 -19.79 -0.25 4.96
N VAL A 96 -19.10 -1.27 4.43
CA VAL A 96 -18.53 -2.35 5.26
C VAL A 96 -17.48 -1.81 6.22
N CYS A 97 -16.61 -0.90 5.78
CA CYS A 97 -15.61 -0.31 6.66
C CYS A 97 -16.26 0.52 7.79
N ASP A 98 -17.27 1.33 7.47
CA ASP A 98 -17.98 2.16 8.44
C ASP A 98 -18.69 1.31 9.51
N GLU A 99 -19.31 0.20 9.12
CA GLU A 99 -19.97 -0.75 10.03
C GLU A 99 -19.00 -1.36 11.06
N HIS A 100 -17.73 -1.54 10.67
CA HIS A 100 -16.69 -2.13 11.51
C HIS A 100 -15.79 -1.10 12.20
N GLY A 101 -16.07 0.20 12.02
CA GLY A 101 -15.21 1.27 12.55
C GLY A 101 -13.82 1.30 11.92
N VAL A 102 -13.66 0.75 10.71
CA VAL A 102 -12.42 0.72 9.95
C VAL A 102 -12.32 1.94 9.05
N ARG A 103 -11.13 2.54 8.97
CA ARG A 103 -10.90 3.70 8.11
C ARG A 103 -10.85 3.27 6.64
N PHE A 104 -11.78 3.75 5.82
CA PHE A 104 -11.68 3.64 4.36
C PHE A 104 -10.94 4.85 3.77
N VAL A 105 -9.91 4.61 2.96
CA VAL A 105 -9.15 5.65 2.27
C VAL A 105 -9.11 5.39 0.77
N SER A 106 -9.72 6.28 0.00
CA SER A 106 -9.64 6.27 -1.47
C SER A 106 -8.40 7.04 -1.94
N LEU A 107 -7.49 6.36 -2.64
CA LEU A 107 -6.29 6.92 -3.28
C LEU A 107 -6.32 6.56 -4.77
N PRO A 108 -7.19 7.19 -5.58
CA PRO A 108 -7.44 6.78 -6.95
C PRO A 108 -6.19 6.91 -7.82
N CYS A 109 -5.63 5.76 -8.19
CA CYS A 109 -4.48 5.68 -9.10
C CYS A 109 -4.97 5.09 -10.43
N ASN A 110 -4.74 5.78 -11.54
CA ASN A 110 -5.12 5.28 -12.86
C ASN A 110 -4.19 4.13 -13.26
N HIS A 111 -4.73 2.96 -13.61
CA HIS A 111 -3.96 1.79 -14.04
C HIS A 111 -2.97 2.02 -15.20
N LYS A 112 -3.19 3.05 -16.04
CA LYS A 112 -2.29 3.42 -17.15
C LYS A 112 -1.23 4.46 -16.78
N ASN A 113 -1.38 5.12 -15.63
CA ASN A 113 -0.47 6.16 -15.18
C ASN A 113 0.25 5.73 -13.89
N PRO A 114 1.53 6.11 -13.75
CA PRO A 114 2.23 5.93 -12.48
C PRO A 114 1.56 6.76 -11.37
N PRO A 115 1.67 6.35 -10.09
CA PRO A 115 1.19 7.14 -8.97
C PRO A 115 1.96 8.46 -8.89
N THR A 116 1.31 9.51 -8.40
CA THR A 116 2.00 10.78 -8.16
C THR A 116 2.87 10.68 -6.89
N PRO A 117 3.91 11.52 -6.74
CA PRO A 117 4.70 11.55 -5.52
C PRO A 117 3.86 11.75 -4.25
N GLU A 118 2.82 12.59 -4.33
CA GLU A 118 1.91 12.89 -3.22
C GLU A 118 1.07 11.67 -2.84
N GLN A 119 0.63 10.87 -3.83
CA GLN A 119 -0.06 9.61 -3.57
C GLN A 119 0.85 8.60 -2.87
N VAL A 120 2.10 8.50 -3.32
CA VAL A 120 3.10 7.63 -2.69
C VAL A 120 3.37 8.07 -1.26
N ALA A 121 3.63 9.36 -1.04
CA ALA A 121 3.85 9.91 0.30
C ALA A 121 2.66 9.64 1.23
N ARG A 122 1.44 9.95 0.75
CA ARG A 122 0.22 9.71 1.52
C ARG A 122 0.02 8.24 1.85
N PHE A 123 0.30 7.34 0.91
CA PHE A 123 0.24 5.91 1.16
C PHE A 123 1.24 5.49 2.24
N LEU A 124 2.51 5.90 2.11
CA LEU A 124 3.55 5.58 3.08
C LEU A 124 3.18 6.08 4.48
N ASP A 125 2.69 7.31 4.61
CA ASP A 125 2.22 7.87 5.88
C ASP A 125 1.11 7.03 6.52
N LEU A 126 0.19 6.47 5.72
CA LEU A 126 -0.88 5.60 6.24
C LEU A 126 -0.34 4.27 6.76
N VAL A 127 0.65 3.68 6.09
CA VAL A 127 1.15 2.33 6.40
C VAL A 127 2.36 2.32 7.34
N THR A 128 2.90 3.50 7.68
CA THR A 128 3.93 3.65 8.72
C THR A 128 3.40 4.16 10.05
N ASP A 129 2.14 4.58 10.11
CA ASP A 129 1.48 5.04 11.34
C ASP A 129 0.87 3.82 12.10
N PRO A 130 1.39 3.47 13.30
CA PRO A 130 0.89 2.35 14.08
C PRO A 130 -0.59 2.46 14.45
N GLU A 131 -1.15 3.67 14.53
CA GLU A 131 -2.57 3.86 14.81
C GLU A 131 -3.46 3.42 13.64
N ARG A 132 -2.89 3.38 12.42
CA ARG A 132 -3.60 3.09 11.16
C ARG A 132 -3.32 1.69 10.62
N THR A 133 -2.38 0.96 11.21
CA THR A 133 -2.04 -0.43 10.85
C THR A 133 -2.63 -1.42 11.86
N PRO A 134 -3.03 -2.64 11.45
CA PRO A 134 -2.80 -3.25 10.15
C PRO A 134 -3.66 -2.66 9.02
N ALA A 135 -3.05 -2.43 7.86
CA ALA A 135 -3.70 -1.85 6.69
C ALA A 135 -3.84 -2.88 5.56
N LEU A 136 -4.93 -2.80 4.79
CA LEU A 136 -5.13 -3.57 3.55
C LEU A 136 -5.13 -2.63 2.35
N VAL A 137 -4.24 -2.85 1.39
CA VAL A 137 -4.23 -2.10 0.12
C VAL A 137 -4.71 -2.97 -1.04
N HIS A 138 -5.64 -2.44 -1.84
CA HIS A 138 -6.16 -3.18 -2.99
C HIS A 138 -6.34 -2.30 -4.24
N CYS A 139 -6.36 -2.96 -5.39
CA CYS A 139 -6.83 -2.39 -6.64
C CYS A 139 -7.68 -3.44 -7.35
N ARG A 140 -8.07 -3.26 -8.63
CA ARG A 140 -8.95 -4.23 -9.30
C ARG A 140 -8.45 -5.69 -9.25
N ILE A 141 -7.18 -5.94 -9.60
CA ILE A 141 -6.61 -7.30 -9.67
C ILE A 141 -5.50 -7.52 -8.63
N GLY A 142 -5.02 -6.45 -7.99
CA GLY A 142 -3.93 -6.56 -7.00
C GLY A 142 -2.53 -6.71 -7.60
N GLN A 143 -2.35 -6.45 -8.90
CA GLN A 143 -1.08 -6.65 -9.61
C GLN A 143 -0.29 -5.35 -9.77
N GLN A 144 -0.78 -4.44 -10.62
CA GLN A 144 -0.04 -3.24 -11.05
C GLN A 144 0.07 -2.16 -9.97
N ARG A 145 -1.04 -1.50 -9.65
CA ARG A 145 -1.07 -0.36 -8.70
C ARG A 145 -0.65 -0.83 -7.31
N THR A 146 -1.32 -1.85 -6.80
CA THR A 146 -0.98 -2.51 -5.54
C THR A 146 0.49 -2.91 -5.49
N GLY A 147 0.99 -3.56 -6.55
CA GLY A 147 2.40 -3.97 -6.64
C GLY A 147 3.37 -2.80 -6.48
N MET A 148 3.13 -1.68 -7.18
CA MET A 148 4.02 -0.52 -7.07
C MET A 148 4.00 0.13 -5.69
N PHE A 149 2.83 0.32 -5.09
CA PHE A 149 2.75 0.88 -3.73
C PHE A 149 3.43 -0.04 -2.71
N CYS A 150 3.21 -1.36 -2.80
CA CYS A 150 3.89 -2.33 -1.95
C CYS A 150 5.41 -2.32 -2.18
N ALA A 151 5.88 -2.31 -3.42
CA ALA A 151 7.31 -2.29 -3.73
C ALA A 151 8.00 -1.02 -3.18
N LEU A 152 7.36 0.14 -3.31
CA LEU A 152 7.86 1.40 -2.74
C LEU A 152 7.88 1.37 -1.20
N TYR A 153 6.92 0.70 -0.56
CA TYR A 153 6.98 0.44 0.88
C TYR A 153 8.19 -0.44 1.25
N ARG A 154 8.41 -1.56 0.54
CA ARG A 154 9.56 -2.45 0.77
C ARG A 154 10.87 -1.65 0.70
N VAL A 155 11.02 -0.79 -0.30
CA VAL A 155 12.22 0.04 -0.49
C VAL A 155 12.36 1.12 0.59
N HIS A 156 11.35 1.97 0.77
CA HIS A 156 11.49 3.19 1.58
C HIS A 156 11.33 2.96 3.09
N VAL A 157 10.55 1.96 3.50
CA VAL A 157 10.28 1.68 4.91
C VAL A 157 11.17 0.55 5.42
N GLN A 158 11.31 -0.53 4.65
CA GLN A 158 12.06 -1.70 5.07
C GLN A 158 13.50 -1.76 4.54
N GLY A 159 13.88 -0.86 3.62
CA GLY A 159 15.23 -0.80 3.07
C GLY A 159 15.58 -1.96 2.14
N VAL A 160 14.57 -2.62 1.56
CA VAL A 160 14.77 -3.69 0.57
C VAL A 160 15.38 -3.10 -0.70
N ASP A 161 16.28 -3.86 -1.33
CA ASP A 161 16.87 -3.48 -2.60
C ASP A 161 15.78 -3.27 -3.69
N PRO A 162 15.85 -2.20 -4.50
CA PRO A 162 14.83 -1.92 -5.51
C PRO A 162 14.63 -3.05 -6.54
N ASP A 163 15.66 -3.80 -6.90
CA ASP A 163 15.52 -4.91 -7.85
C ASP A 163 14.90 -6.14 -7.17
N GLU A 164 15.15 -6.33 -5.87
CA GLU A 164 14.45 -7.34 -5.07
C GLU A 164 12.96 -7.04 -4.92
N ALA A 165 12.60 -5.80 -4.58
CA ALA A 165 11.22 -5.37 -4.51
C ALA A 165 10.51 -5.44 -5.88
N LEU A 166 11.23 -5.22 -6.98
CA LEU A 166 10.72 -5.44 -8.35
C LEU A 166 10.46 -6.92 -8.62
N ARG A 167 11.37 -7.83 -8.23
CA ARG A 167 11.17 -9.28 -8.36
C ARG A 167 9.93 -9.73 -7.59
N GLU A 168 9.76 -9.26 -6.35
CA GLU A 168 8.55 -9.53 -5.57
C GLU A 168 7.31 -9.02 -6.29
N MET A 169 7.34 -7.79 -6.81
CA MET A 169 6.24 -7.22 -7.59
C MET A 169 5.88 -8.07 -8.83
N ASP A 170 6.87 -8.64 -9.51
CA ASP A 170 6.67 -9.56 -10.65
C ASP A 170 6.08 -10.92 -10.25
N GLU A 171 6.39 -11.45 -9.06
CA GLU A 171 5.76 -12.67 -8.54
C GLU A 171 4.22 -12.53 -8.42
N PHE A 172 3.74 -11.30 -8.27
CA PHE A 172 2.31 -10.97 -8.25
C PHE A 172 1.77 -10.49 -9.61
N GLY A 173 2.46 -10.79 -10.71
CA GLY A 173 1.96 -10.57 -12.06
C GLY A 173 2.05 -9.13 -12.56
N PHE A 174 2.97 -8.31 -12.04
CA PHE A 174 3.30 -7.04 -12.67
C PHE A 174 3.87 -7.24 -14.08
N ASP A 175 4.71 -8.25 -14.30
CA ASP A 175 5.34 -8.54 -15.60
C ASP A 175 6.17 -7.35 -16.14
N SER A 176 7.31 -7.10 -15.51
CA SER A 176 8.28 -6.04 -15.86
C SER A 176 8.82 -6.14 -17.28
N ARG A 177 8.72 -7.32 -17.91
CA ARG A 177 9.11 -7.56 -19.31
C ARG A 177 8.08 -7.02 -20.30
N ASN A 178 6.85 -6.77 -19.85
CA ASN A 178 5.80 -6.25 -20.71
C ASN A 178 6.10 -4.80 -21.11
N ARG A 179 6.24 -4.55 -22.41
CA ARG A 179 6.51 -3.21 -22.93
C ARG A 179 5.43 -2.18 -22.55
N ARG A 180 4.19 -2.61 -22.30
CA ARG A 180 3.11 -1.73 -21.85
C ARG A 180 3.34 -1.18 -20.44
N HIS A 181 4.16 -1.84 -19.62
CA HIS A 181 4.47 -1.43 -18.26
C HIS A 181 5.73 -0.58 -18.15
N ARG A 182 6.42 -0.30 -19.27
CA ARG A 182 7.69 0.45 -19.26
C ARG A 182 7.58 1.79 -18.52
N ARG A 183 6.51 2.55 -18.76
CA ARG A 183 6.28 3.84 -18.07
C ARG A 183 6.10 3.69 -16.55
N LEU A 184 5.47 2.60 -16.11
CA LEU A 184 5.30 2.31 -14.68
C LEU A 184 6.64 1.89 -14.06
N LEU A 185 7.39 1.03 -14.75
CA LEU A 185 8.71 0.56 -14.32
C LEU A 185 9.72 1.70 -14.20
N ASP A 186 9.79 2.59 -15.19
CA ASP A 186 10.70 3.74 -15.19
C ASP A 186 10.40 4.64 -13.98
N LYS A 187 9.11 4.85 -13.67
CA LYS A 187 8.69 5.65 -12.51
C LYS A 187 8.92 4.96 -11.18
N TYR A 188 8.71 3.65 -11.12
CA TYR A 188 9.09 2.86 -9.94
C TYR A 188 10.58 3.04 -9.65
N ARG A 189 11.46 2.89 -10.65
CA ARG A 189 12.90 3.07 -10.49
C ARG A 189 13.26 4.50 -10.07
N GLU A 190 12.62 5.50 -10.67
CA GLU A 190 12.80 6.90 -10.31
C GLU A 190 12.43 7.16 -8.83
N TYR A 191 11.30 6.62 -8.38
CA TYR A 191 10.85 6.78 -7.00
C TYR A 191 11.71 5.98 -6.02
N ALA A 192 12.05 4.72 -6.34
CA ALA A 192 12.90 3.89 -5.50
C ALA A 192 14.30 4.50 -5.28
N ALA A 193 14.82 5.23 -6.27
CA ALA A 193 16.10 5.93 -6.17
C ALA A 193 16.04 7.24 -5.35
N ARG A 194 14.86 7.79 -5.11
CA ARG A 194 14.66 9.06 -4.38
C ARG A 194 14.02 8.81 -3.03
N ARG A 195 14.35 9.60 -2.01
CA ARG A 195 13.55 9.57 -0.78
C ARG A 195 12.19 10.23 -1.08
N PRO A 196 11.06 9.64 -0.63
CA PRO A 196 9.75 10.24 -0.85
C PRO A 196 9.69 11.63 -0.19
N VAL A 197 9.13 12.60 -0.92
CA VAL A 197 8.87 13.94 -0.39
C VAL A 197 7.70 13.83 0.59
N ALA A 198 7.80 14.49 1.73
CA ALA A 198 6.74 14.59 2.74
C ALA A 198 5.38 14.96 2.10
N ALA A 199 4.29 14.29 2.48
CA ALA A 199 2.96 14.78 2.14
C ALA A 199 2.78 16.14 2.84
N SER A 200 2.48 17.18 2.07
CA SER A 200 2.24 18.55 2.57
C SER A 200 0.83 18.70 3.13
#